data_AF-A0A966R2B9-F1
#
_entry.id   AF-A0A966R2B9-F1
#
_cell.length_a   1.000
_cell.length_b   1.000
_cell.length_c   1.000
_cell.angle_alpha   90.00
_cell.angle_beta   90.00
_cell.angle_gamma   90.00
#
_symmetry.space_group_name_H-M   'P 1'
#
loop_
_entity.id
_entity.type
_entity.pdbx_description
1 polymer ?
#
loop_
_entity_poly.entity_id
_entity_poly.type
_entity_poly.pdbx_seq_one_letter_code
_entity_poly.pdbx_strand_id
1 'polypeptide(L)'
;MNKEWYVIKDMEQFVDKTRTIVFNSFGSTDKDNNIYSLSGDIKPEDQQELDAVLSYDESMIIAKGFAKKQVHKKNKKTRYLITDNIFYQIVQSLNNRTISNLLNTLVNKGLVETAFDEQSNDFIFWVNNENSTNEKPETD
;
A
#
# COMPACT_ATOMS: atom_id res chain seq x y z
N MET A 1 28.08 9.79 -0.76
CA MET A 1 27.11 10.72 -1.40
C MET A 1 26.36 11.47 -0.31
N ASN A 2 26.28 12.80 -0.38
CA ASN A 2 25.49 13.59 0.57
C ASN A 2 24.01 13.20 0.44
N LYS A 3 23.35 12.87 1.56
CA LYS A 3 21.90 12.59 1.56
C LYS A 3 21.16 13.89 1.27
N GLU A 4 20.57 13.99 0.10
CA GLU A 4 19.67 15.09 -0.24
C GLU A 4 18.38 14.94 0.56
N TRP A 5 17.96 16.03 1.21
CA TRP A 5 16.74 16.08 2.01
C TRP A 5 15.71 16.94 1.29
N TYR A 6 14.52 16.38 1.09
CA TYR A 6 13.39 17.05 0.49
C TYR A 6 12.39 17.46 1.57
N VAL A 7 11.76 18.62 1.39
CA VAL A 7 10.69 19.12 2.28
C VAL A 7 9.35 18.69 1.71
N ILE A 8 8.54 18.00 2.51
CA ILE A 8 7.14 17.75 2.18
C ILE A 8 6.39 19.07 2.37
N LYS A 9 5.95 19.68 1.27
CA LYS A 9 5.21 20.95 1.27
C LYS A 9 3.78 20.74 1.76
N ASP A 10 3.15 19.68 1.28
CA ASP A 10 1.79 19.28 1.60
C ASP A 10 1.80 17.80 1.98
N MET A 11 1.51 17.51 3.26
CA MET A 11 1.52 16.15 3.76
C MET A 11 0.32 15.35 3.27
N GLU A 12 -0.82 16.03 3.06
CA GLU A 12 -2.06 15.39 2.67
C GLU A 12 -1.95 14.90 1.24
N GLN A 13 -1.51 15.79 0.33
CA GLN A 13 -1.26 15.43 -1.07
C GLN A 13 -0.15 14.40 -1.21
N PHE A 14 0.91 14.49 -0.40
CA PHE A 14 2.00 13.51 -0.41
C PHE A 14 1.48 12.11 -0.07
N VAL A 15 0.68 11.99 1.01
CA VAL A 15 0.11 10.72 1.43
C VAL A 15 -0.82 10.18 0.35
N ASP A 16 -1.71 11.01 -0.16
CA ASP A 16 -2.69 10.58 -1.15
C ASP A 16 -2.04 10.07 -2.44
N LYS A 17 -1.09 10.82 -2.99
CA LYS A 17 -0.34 10.39 -4.18
C LYS A 17 0.48 9.14 -3.93
N THR A 18 1.08 8.99 -2.75
CA THR A 18 1.86 7.79 -2.44
C THR A 18 0.97 6.55 -2.33
N ARG A 19 -0.23 6.68 -1.74
CA ARG A 19 -1.25 5.61 -1.69
C ARG A 19 -1.68 5.19 -3.08
N THR A 20 -1.97 6.15 -3.95
CA THR A 20 -2.34 5.91 -5.34
C THR A 20 -1.25 5.16 -6.09
N ILE A 21 0.02 5.57 -5.96
CA ILE A 21 1.14 4.88 -6.59
C ILE A 21 1.20 3.40 -6.16
N VAL A 22 1.08 3.14 -4.85
CA VAL A 22 1.12 1.78 -4.31
C VAL A 22 -0.04 0.94 -4.85
N PHE A 23 -1.26 1.46 -4.80
CA PHE A 23 -2.45 0.75 -5.27
C PHE A 23 -2.38 0.45 -6.77
N ASN A 24 -2.07 1.45 -7.59
CA ASN A 24 -1.93 1.29 -9.03
C ASN A 24 -0.81 0.29 -9.37
N SER A 25 0.29 0.28 -8.60
CA SER A 25 1.39 -0.65 -8.82
C SER A 25 1.05 -2.11 -8.51
N PHE A 26 0.04 -2.37 -7.66
CA PHE A 26 -0.30 -3.73 -7.24
C PHE A 26 -0.97 -4.55 -8.35
N GLY A 27 -1.85 -3.93 -9.15
CA GLY A 27 -2.57 -4.59 -10.25
C GLY A 27 -1.92 -4.46 -11.62
N SER A 28 -0.87 -3.64 -11.75
CA SER A 28 -0.26 -3.36 -13.05
C SER A 28 0.65 -4.52 -13.48
N THR A 29 0.23 -5.28 -14.49
CA THR A 29 1.08 -6.23 -15.24
C THR A 29 2.04 -5.53 -16.20
N ASP A 30 1.89 -4.21 -16.35
CA ASP A 30 2.67 -3.43 -17.30
C ASP A 30 4.13 -3.33 -16.84
N LYS A 31 5.01 -3.89 -17.68
CA LYS A 31 6.47 -3.86 -17.54
C LYS A 31 7.08 -2.46 -17.70
N ASP A 32 6.26 -1.46 -17.97
CA ASP A 32 6.69 -0.07 -18.07
C ASP A 32 6.82 0.51 -16.67
N ASN A 33 8.05 0.47 -16.15
CA ASN A 33 8.52 1.01 -14.87
C ASN A 33 8.41 2.56 -14.76
N ASN A 34 7.46 3.18 -15.46
CA ASN A 34 7.32 4.63 -15.46
C ASN A 34 6.49 5.06 -14.24
N ILE A 35 7.16 5.47 -13.16
CA ILE A 35 6.51 6.05 -11.97
C ILE A 35 5.53 7.18 -12.32
N TYR A 36 5.75 7.90 -13.42
CA TYR A 36 4.83 8.97 -13.85
C TYR A 36 3.48 8.45 -14.32
N SER A 37 3.39 7.26 -14.93
CA SER A 37 2.10 6.64 -15.27
C SER A 37 1.37 6.12 -14.03
N LEU A 38 2.11 5.67 -13.01
CA LEU A 38 1.56 5.21 -11.72
C LEU A 38 1.09 6.35 -10.81
N SER A 39 1.61 7.57 -11.01
CA SER A 39 1.24 8.78 -10.27
C SER A 39 -0.07 9.43 -10.75
N GLY A 40 -0.72 8.84 -11.75
CA GLY A 40 -2.02 9.25 -12.26
C GLY A 40 -3.09 9.23 -11.16
N ASP A 41 -4.17 9.99 -11.35
CA ASP A 41 -5.28 9.99 -10.40
C ASP A 41 -5.97 8.61 -10.38
N ILE A 42 -6.47 8.21 -9.20
CA ILE A 42 -7.29 7.01 -9.08
C ILE A 42 -8.62 7.25 -9.77
N LYS A 43 -9.11 6.23 -10.49
CA LYS A 43 -10.44 6.30 -11.07
C LYS A 43 -11.47 6.34 -9.94
N PRO A 44 -12.56 7.12 -10.05
CA PRO A 44 -13.56 7.22 -8.99
C PRO A 44 -14.12 5.87 -8.51
N GLU A 45 -14.23 4.89 -9.41
CA GLU A 45 -14.64 3.52 -9.11
C GLU A 45 -13.67 2.77 -8.19
N ASP A 46 -12.36 3.04 -8.30
CA ASP A 46 -11.31 2.35 -7.55
C ASP A 46 -11.04 3.02 -6.18
N GLN A 47 -11.55 4.24 -5.98
CA GLN A 47 -11.33 5.00 -4.75
C GLN A 47 -11.87 4.27 -3.51
N GLN A 48 -13.03 3.64 -3.62
CA GLN A 48 -13.61 2.87 -2.52
C GLN A 48 -12.76 1.66 -2.15
N GLU A 49 -12.18 0.99 -3.15
CA GLU A 49 -11.29 -0.15 -2.92
C GLU A 49 -9.98 0.32 -2.29
N LEU A 50 -9.37 1.40 -2.82
CA LEU A 50 -8.18 2.01 -2.21
C LEU A 50 -8.43 2.32 -0.72
N ASP A 51 -9.53 3.00 -0.40
CA ASP A 51 -9.83 3.41 0.97
C ASP A 51 -10.09 2.20 1.89
N ALA A 52 -10.60 1.09 1.34
CA ALA A 52 -10.79 -0.16 2.07
C ALA A 52 -9.47 -0.90 2.34
N VAL A 53 -8.57 -0.97 1.35
CA VAL A 53 -7.31 -1.74 1.47
C VAL A 53 -6.16 -0.93 2.07
N LEU A 54 -6.20 0.40 1.94
CA LEU A 54 -5.16 1.30 2.40
C LEU A 54 -5.75 2.67 2.73
N SER A 55 -6.42 2.78 3.88
CA SER A 55 -7.08 4.02 4.32
C SER A 55 -6.12 5.21 4.43
N TYR A 56 -6.67 6.42 4.28
CA TYR A 56 -5.91 7.66 4.39
C TYR A 56 -5.25 7.83 5.76
N ASP A 57 -6.01 7.61 6.84
CA ASP A 57 -5.52 7.83 8.21
C ASP A 57 -4.35 6.92 8.56
N GLU A 58 -4.44 5.64 8.20
CA GLU A 58 -3.36 4.68 8.39
C GLU A 58 -2.11 5.09 7.59
N SER A 59 -2.30 5.46 6.33
CA SER A 59 -1.22 5.89 5.45
C SER A 59 -0.53 7.15 5.96
N MET A 60 -1.32 8.08 6.51
CA MET A 60 -0.84 9.31 7.13
C MET A 60 0.01 9.01 8.38
N ILE A 61 -0.40 8.06 9.21
CA ILE A 61 0.37 7.61 10.38
C ILE A 61 1.70 7.02 9.94
N ILE A 62 1.69 6.11 8.96
CA ILE A 62 2.89 5.47 8.40
C ILE A 62 3.86 6.54 7.87
N ALA A 63 3.37 7.43 7.00
CA ALA A 63 4.20 8.45 6.38
C ALA A 63 4.83 9.40 7.42
N LYS A 64 4.07 9.84 8.44
CA LYS A 64 4.59 10.66 9.55
C LYS A 64 5.57 9.89 10.45
N GLY A 65 5.39 8.57 10.60
CA GLY A 65 6.27 7.70 11.39
C GLY A 65 7.69 7.62 10.82
N PHE A 66 7.81 7.61 9.49
CA PHE A 66 9.11 7.62 8.81
C PHE A 66 9.68 9.01 8.56
N ALA A 67 8.82 9.98 8.25
CA ALA A 67 9.28 11.33 7.90
C ALA A 67 9.93 12.04 9.10
N LYS A 68 11.06 12.70 8.85
CA LYS A 68 11.75 13.45 9.89
C LYS A 68 10.99 14.74 10.21
N LYS A 69 10.40 14.78 11.41
CA LYS A 69 9.74 15.97 11.95
C LYS A 69 10.78 17.01 12.38
N GLN A 70 10.67 18.24 11.87
CA GLN A 70 11.46 19.38 12.33
C GLN A 70 10.53 20.50 12.79
N VAL A 71 10.71 20.92 14.04
CA VAL A 71 9.97 22.04 14.63
C VAL A 71 10.86 23.27 14.65
N HIS A 72 10.37 24.36 14.08
CA HIS A 72 11.09 25.62 14.07
C HIS A 72 11.01 26.29 15.46
N LYS A 73 12.18 26.59 16.05
CA LYS A 73 12.31 26.98 17.46
C LYS A 73 11.50 28.24 17.86
N LYS A 74 11.36 29.22 16.97
CA LYS A 74 10.71 30.52 17.28
C LYS A 74 9.19 30.54 17.06
N ASN A 75 8.73 30.10 15.89
CA ASN A 75 7.32 30.14 15.49
C ASN A 75 6.58 28.80 15.69
N LYS A 76 7.25 27.77 16.25
CA LYS A 76 6.74 26.41 16.46
C LYS A 76 6.14 25.71 15.23
N LYS A 77 6.39 26.21 14.02
CA LYS A 77 5.93 25.57 12.79
C LYS A 77 6.65 24.23 12.60
N THR A 78 5.88 23.20 12.29
CA THR A 78 6.41 21.86 11.99
C THR A 78 6.54 21.70 10.48
N ARG A 79 7.67 21.13 10.03
CA ARG A 79 7.85 20.64 8.67
C ARG A 79 8.31 19.18 8.70
N TYR A 80 7.98 18.43 7.66
CA TYR A 80 8.42 17.06 7.47
C TYR A 80 9.47 17.01 6.37
N LEU A 81 10.49 16.18 6.59
CA LEU A 81 11.64 16.01 5.70
C LEU A 81 11.80 14.54 5.36
N ILE A 82 12.12 14.24 4.11
CA ILE A 82 12.38 12.88 3.62
C ILE A 82 13.64 12.85 2.77
N THR A 83 14.20 11.67 2.60
CA THR A 83 15.20 11.34 1.58
C THR A 83 14.62 10.25 0.69
N ASP A 84 15.24 9.91 -0.43
CA ASP A 84 14.77 8.82 -1.30
C ASP A 84 14.63 7.49 -0.55
N ASN A 85 15.60 7.18 0.32
CA ASN A 85 15.52 5.99 1.18
C ASN A 85 14.30 6.01 2.11
N ILE A 86 13.97 7.16 2.70
CA ILE A 86 12.77 7.29 3.56
C ILE A 86 11.51 7.15 2.72
N PHE A 87 11.49 7.73 1.52
CA PHE A 87 10.36 7.58 0.59
C PHE A 87 10.14 6.10 0.21
N TYR A 88 11.21 5.39 -0.14
CA TYR A 88 11.16 3.96 -0.44
C TYR A 88 10.62 3.15 0.76
N GLN A 89 11.06 3.45 1.98
CA GLN A 89 10.55 2.81 3.20
C GLN A 89 9.05 3.06 3.42
N ILE A 90 8.57 4.27 3.13
CA ILE A 90 7.15 4.60 3.19
C ILE A 90 6.38 3.76 2.16
N VAL A 91 6.80 3.77 0.89
CA VAL A 91 6.16 3.00 -0.19
C VAL A 91 6.11 1.51 0.15
N GLN A 92 7.22 0.92 0.61
CA GLN A 92 7.27 -0.48 1.00
C GLN A 92 6.33 -0.80 2.16
N SER A 93 6.27 0.08 3.17
CA SER A 93 5.39 -0.11 4.33
C SER A 93 3.91 -0.02 3.94
N LEU A 94 3.55 0.91 3.06
CA LEU A 94 2.20 1.02 2.52
C LEU A 94 1.85 -0.21 1.69
N ASN A 95 2.75 -0.69 0.82
CA ASN A 95 2.52 -1.90 0.02
C ASN A 95 2.30 -3.14 0.88
N ASN A 96 3.14 -3.35 1.90
CA ASN A 96 2.96 -4.45 2.85
C ASN A 96 1.60 -4.37 3.56
N ARG A 97 1.15 -3.15 3.86
CA ARG A 97 -0.14 -2.95 4.51
C ARG A 97 -1.31 -3.25 3.57
N THR A 98 -1.24 -2.80 2.33
CA THR A 98 -2.21 -3.14 1.27
C THR A 98 -2.34 -4.65 1.12
N ILE A 99 -1.22 -5.38 0.98
CA ILE A 99 -1.20 -6.84 0.87
C ILE A 99 -1.84 -7.50 2.09
N SER A 100 -1.47 -7.06 3.29
CA SER A 100 -2.02 -7.61 4.54
C SER A 100 -3.53 -7.42 4.64
N ASN A 101 -4.03 -6.24 4.28
CA ASN A 101 -5.46 -5.91 4.31
C ASN A 101 -6.24 -6.70 3.24
N LEU A 102 -5.66 -6.90 2.06
CA LEU A 102 -6.22 -7.75 1.00
C LEU A 102 -6.31 -9.20 1.46
N LEU A 103 -5.22 -9.79 1.96
CA LEU A 103 -5.21 -11.17 2.47
C LEU A 103 -6.23 -11.37 3.58
N ASN A 104 -6.29 -10.46 4.56
CA ASN A 104 -7.30 -10.49 5.62
C ASN A 104 -8.73 -10.46 5.05
N THR A 105 -8.96 -9.64 4.03
CA THR A 105 -10.28 -9.56 3.36
C THR A 105 -10.62 -10.87 2.66
N LEU A 106 -9.67 -11.50 1.96
CA LEU A 106 -9.87 -12.78 1.28
C LEU A 106 -10.13 -13.92 2.26
N VAL A 107 -9.41 -13.96 3.39
CA VAL A 107 -9.62 -14.93 4.46
C VAL A 107 -10.98 -14.76 5.11
N ASN A 108 -11.37 -13.54 5.46
CA ASN A 108 -12.68 -13.26 6.07
C ASN A 108 -13.85 -13.57 5.12
N LYS A 109 -13.63 -13.50 3.80
CA LYS A 109 -14.61 -13.90 2.77
C LYS A 109 -14.63 -15.41 2.52
N GLY A 110 -13.72 -16.18 3.13
CA GLY A 110 -13.59 -17.62 2.91
C GLY A 110 -13.07 -18.01 1.52
N LEU A 111 -12.48 -17.06 0.78
CA LEU A 111 -11.89 -17.30 -0.54
C LEU A 111 -10.48 -17.90 -0.44
N VAL A 112 -9.79 -17.55 0.64
CA VAL A 112 -8.45 -18.03 0.97
C VAL A 112 -8.47 -18.58 2.38
N GLU A 113 -7.82 -19.71 2.58
CA GLU A 113 -7.55 -20.27 3.90
C GLU A 113 -6.14 -19.93 4.35
N THR A 114 -5.91 -19.92 5.65
CA THR A 114 -4.59 -19.62 6.23
C THR A 114 -4.28 -20.54 7.40
N ALA A 115 -3.03 -20.93 7.53
CA ALA A 115 -2.49 -21.60 8.71
C ALA A 115 -1.07 -21.14 9.00
N PHE A 116 -0.68 -21.18 10.27
CA PHE A 116 0.69 -20.94 10.68
C PHE A 116 1.53 -22.20 10.47
N ASP A 117 2.64 -22.08 9.75
CA ASP A 117 3.61 -23.16 9.55
C ASP A 117 4.84 -22.93 10.43
N GLU A 118 5.07 -23.87 11.37
CA GLU A 118 6.19 -23.81 12.29
C GLU A 118 7.55 -24.00 11.59
N GLN A 119 7.60 -24.66 10.42
CA GLN A 119 8.86 -24.92 9.72
C GLN A 119 9.41 -23.66 9.05
N SER A 120 8.55 -22.93 8.35
CA SER A 120 8.90 -21.63 7.76
C SER A 120 8.79 -20.47 8.76
N ASN A 121 8.13 -20.68 9.91
CA ASN A 121 7.79 -19.65 10.88
C ASN A 121 7.02 -18.49 10.22
N ASP A 122 6.04 -18.84 9.39
CA ASP A 122 5.21 -17.88 8.63
C ASP A 122 3.79 -18.41 8.42
N PHE A 123 2.88 -17.53 8.02
CA PHE A 123 1.53 -17.92 7.59
C PHE A 123 1.54 -18.35 6.13
N ILE A 124 0.98 -19.52 5.85
CA ILE A 124 0.75 -20.03 4.50
C ILE A 124 -0.71 -19.75 4.13
N PHE A 125 -0.93 -19.44 2.85
CA PHE A 125 -2.24 -19.14 2.28
C PHE A 125 -2.52 -20.05 1.08
N TRP A 126 -3.74 -20.57 0.94
CA TRP A 126 -4.18 -21.32 -0.25
C TRP A 126 -5.63 -21.02 -0.60
N VAL A 127 -6.00 -21.23 -1.86
CA VAL A 127 -7.36 -20.99 -2.36
C VAL A 127 -8.31 -22.03 -1.79
N ASN A 128 -9.48 -21.59 -1.31
CA ASN A 128 -10.52 -22.50 -0.86
C ASN A 128 -11.24 -23.11 -2.07
N ASN A 129 -11.04 -24.41 -2.29
CA ASN A 129 -11.63 -25.14 -3.42
C ASN A 129 -13.10 -25.54 -3.21
N GLU A 130 -13.65 -25.36 -2.01
CA GLU A 130 -15.07 -25.67 -1.75
C GLU A 130 -16.01 -24.71 -2.50
N ASN A 131 -15.54 -23.49 -2.82
CA ASN A 131 -16.26 -22.53 -3.66
C ASN A 131 -16.09 -22.78 -5.17
N SER A 132 -15.26 -23.74 -5.58
CA SER A 132 -14.88 -23.99 -6.99
C SER A 132 -15.69 -25.10 -7.68
N THR A 133 -16.74 -25.64 -7.03
CA THR A 133 -17.44 -26.86 -7.48
C THR A 133 -18.77 -26.65 -8.22
N ASN A 134 -18.97 -25.52 -8.92
CA ASN A 134 -20.18 -25.31 -9.74
C ASN A 134 -19.96 -24.82 -11.18
N GLU A 135 -18.75 -24.93 -11.73
CA GLU A 135 -18.60 -24.91 -13.19
C GLU A 135 -18.66 -26.36 -13.68
N LYS A 136 -19.87 -26.81 -14.04
CA LYS A 136 -20.00 -28.01 -14.89
C LYS A 136 -19.22 -27.71 -16.18
N PRO A 137 -18.31 -28.58 -16.63
CA PRO A 137 -17.76 -28.43 -17.97
C PRO A 137 -18.93 -28.51 -18.96
N GLU A 138 -19.11 -27.48 -19.78
CA GLU A 138 -19.97 -27.57 -20.96
C GLU A 138 -19.38 -28.65 -21.86
N THR A 139 -20.03 -29.80 -21.90
CA THR A 139 -19.81 -30.83 -22.93
C THR A 139 -20.66 -30.47 -24.14
N ASP A 140 -20.02 -30.07 -25.23
CA ASP A 140 -20.51 -30.29 -26.60
C ASP A 140 -19.96 -31.63 -27.13
#